data_AF-A0A974NZI6-F1
#
_entry.id   AF-A0A974NZI6-F1
#
_cell.length_a   1.000
_cell.length_b   1.000
_cell.length_c   1.000
_cell.angle_alpha   90.00
_cell.angle_beta   90.00
_cell.angle_gamma   90.00
#
_symmetry.space_group_name_H-M   'P 1'
#
loop_
_entity.id
_entity.type
_entity.pdbx_description
1 polymer ?
#
loop_
_entity_poly.entity_id
_entity_poly.type
_entity_poly.pdbx_seq_one_letter_code
_entity_poly.pdbx_strand_id
1 'polypeptide(L)' 'MTATEIRNNKLKKKISTIFFTNKQRYGATKIHQVLLKEGISVSLKHVQKLMKQLNLRSIVVKKYRPQRSNKPIIN' A
#
# COMPACT_ATOMS: atom_id res chain seq x y z
N MET A 1 -13.24 -21.92 -12.53
CA MET A 1 -12.86 -20.92 -11.51
C MET A 1 -13.76 -21.10 -10.31
N THR A 2 -13.20 -21.15 -9.10
CA THR A 2 -13.99 -21.27 -7.86
C THR A 2 -14.65 -19.92 -7.51
N ALA A 3 -15.76 -19.93 -6.77
CA ALA A 3 -16.41 -18.70 -6.30
C ALA A 3 -15.44 -17.79 -5.53
N THR A 4 -14.52 -18.40 -4.78
CA THR A 4 -13.44 -17.73 -4.05
C THR A 4 -12.46 -17.02 -5.00
N GLU A 5 -12.05 -17.65 -6.10
CA GLU A 5 -11.19 -17.03 -7.11
C GLU A 5 -11.87 -15.83 -7.77
N ILE A 6 -13.16 -15.94 -8.08
CA ILE A 6 -13.94 -14.83 -8.67
C ILE A 6 -13.96 -13.64 -7.70
N ARG A 7 -14.24 -13.89 -6.41
CA ARG A 7 -14.23 -12.86 -5.36
C ARG A 7 -12.85 -12.21 -5.24
N ASN A 8 -11.79 -13.02 -5.21
CA ASN A 8 -10.42 -12.53 -5.10
C ASN A 8 -10.00 -11.72 -6.33
N ASN A 9 -10.41 -12.13 -7.54
CA ASN A 9 -10.13 -11.39 -8.76
C ASN A 9 -10.85 -10.04 -8.79
N LYS A 10 -12.11 -9.98 -8.34
CA LYS A 10 -12.83 -8.71 -8.17
C LYS A 10 -12.12 -7.78 -7.18
N LEU A 11 -11.67 -8.33 -6.04
CA LEU A 11 -10.95 -7.57 -5.02
C LEU A 11 -9.57 -7.09 -5.53
N LYS A 12 -8.83 -7.92 -6.27
CA LYS A 12 -7.56 -7.54 -6.93
C LYS A 12 -7.73 -6.37 -7.88
N LYS A 13 -8.77 -6.41 -8.73
CA LYS A 13 -9.09 -5.29 -9.65
C LYS A 13 -9.34 -4.00 -8.87
N LYS A 14 -10.19 -4.07 -7.84
CA LYS A 14 -10.52 -2.91 -7.00
C LYS A 14 -9.29 -2.32 -6.28
N ILE A 15 -8.44 -3.18 -5.69
CA ILE A 15 -7.17 -2.78 -5.07
C ILE A 15 -6.27 -2.07 -6.06
N SER A 16 -6.12 -2.62 -7.28
CA SER A 16 -5.32 -2.03 -8.35
C SER A 16 -5.84 -0.65 -8.75
N THR A 17 -7.15 -0.51 -8.95
CA THR A 17 -7.78 0.78 -9.27
C THR A 17 -7.48 1.82 -8.18
N ILE A 18 -7.75 1.51 -6.90
CA ILE A 18 -7.49 2.45 -5.80
C ILE A 18 -6.00 2.84 -5.75
N PHE A 19 -5.10 1.88 -5.96
CA PHE A 19 -3.66 2.11 -5.95
C PHE A 19 -3.22 3.10 -7.03
N PHE A 20 -3.63 2.90 -8.29
CA PHE A 20 -3.26 3.76 -9.40
C PHE A 20 -3.95 5.12 -9.36
N THR A 21 -5.23 5.19 -8.97
CA THR A 21 -5.95 6.46 -8.76
C THR A 21 -5.25 7.33 -7.72
N ASN A 22 -4.66 6.73 -6.69
CA ASN A 22 -3.92 7.44 -5.65
C ASN A 22 -2.42 7.58 -5.94
N LYS A 23 -2.03 7.53 -7.22
CA LYS A 23 -0.64 7.72 -7.68
C LYS A 23 0.35 6.80 -6.96
N GLN A 24 -0.06 5.57 -6.67
CA GLN A 24 0.76 4.55 -6.00
C GLN A 24 1.22 4.92 -4.57
N ARG A 25 0.69 5.99 -3.98
CA ARG A 25 1.04 6.45 -2.62
C ARG A 25 0.39 5.62 -1.52
N TYR A 26 -0.62 4.83 -1.87
CA TYR A 26 -1.42 4.10 -0.90
C TYR A 26 -0.87 2.69 -0.74
N GLY A 27 -0.49 2.35 0.50
CA GLY A 27 -0.20 0.98 0.90
C GLY A 27 -1.45 0.24 1.39
N ALA A 28 -1.25 -1.00 1.84
CA ALA A 28 -2.33 -1.88 2.27
C ALA A 28 -3.25 -1.24 3.33
N THR A 29 -2.69 -0.48 4.28
CA THR A 29 -3.48 0.18 5.34
C THR A 29 -4.45 1.21 4.80
N LYS A 30 -4.01 2.08 3.87
CA LYS A 30 -4.87 3.11 3.28
C LYS A 30 -5.89 2.50 2.33
N ILE A 31 -5.48 1.50 1.54
CA ILE A 31 -6.39 0.77 0.65
C ILE A 31 -7.47 0.04 1.47
N HIS A 32 -7.10 -0.61 2.57
CA HIS A 32 -8.05 -1.25 3.47
C HIS A 32 -9.07 -0.25 4.04
N GLN A 33 -8.63 0.93 4.47
CA GLN A 33 -9.54 1.99 4.93
C GLN A 33 -10.50 2.45 3.83
N VAL A 34 -10.03 2.58 2.58
CA VAL A 34 -10.90 2.92 1.43
C VAL A 34 -11.92 1.80 1.19
N LEU A 35 -11.49 0.53 1.21
CA LEU A 35 -12.39 -0.62 1.04
C LEU A 35 -13.47 -0.68 2.14
N LEU A 36 -13.10 -0.40 3.39
CA LEU A 36 -14.08 -0.32 4.49
C LEU A 36 -15.09 0.80 4.29
N LYS A 37 -14.66 1.97 3.80
CA LYS A 37 -15.55 3.10 3.48
C LYS A 37 -16.51 2.77 2.33
N GLU A 38 -16.08 1.92 1.39
CA GLU A 38 -16.93 1.40 0.32
C GLU A 38 -17.85 0.23 0.76
N GLY A 39 -17.83 -0.14 2.04
CA GLY A 39 -18.64 -1.23 2.60
C GLY A 39 -18.06 -2.63 2.39
N ILE A 40 -16.82 -2.74 1.89
CA ILE A 40 -16.15 -4.02 1.65
C ILE A 40 -15.33 -4.39 2.90
N SER A 41 -15.91 -5.24 3.75
CA SER A 41 -15.21 -5.79 4.91
C SER A 41 -14.25 -6.91 4.51
N VAL A 42 -12.94 -6.62 4.55
CA VAL A 42 -11.85 -7.58 4.32
C VAL A 42 -10.77 -7.36 5.38
N SER A 43 -10.05 -8.42 5.76
CA SER A 43 -8.95 -8.25 6.70
C SER A 43 -7.74 -7.55 6.05
N LEU A 44 -7.03 -6.74 6.84
CA LEU A 44 -5.81 -6.07 6.38
C LEU A 44 -4.76 -7.07 5.83
N LYS A 45 -4.62 -8.24 6.47
CA LYS A 45 -3.71 -9.32 6.02
C LYS A 45 -4.09 -9.83 4.63
N HIS A 46 -5.39 -9.92 4.32
CA HIS A 46 -5.86 -10.33 3.01
C HIS A 46 -5.49 -9.29 1.94
N VAL A 47 -5.68 -8.01 2.22
CA VAL A 47 -5.26 -6.91 1.33
C VAL A 47 -3.74 -6.95 1.10
N GLN A 48 -2.94 -7.13 2.16
CA GLN A 48 -1.49 -7.28 2.06
C GLN A 48 -1.08 -8.46 1.17
N LYS A 49 -1.73 -9.62 1.33
CA LYS A 49 -1.47 -10.81 0.51
C LYS A 49 -1.77 -10.55 -0.96
N LEU A 50 -2.92 -9.94 -1.28
CA LEU A 50 -3.30 -9.62 -2.65
C LEU A 50 -2.37 -8.57 -3.28
N MET A 51 -1.99 -7.53 -2.54
CA MET A 51 -1.01 -6.55 -3.02
C MET A 51 0.34 -7.21 -3.32
N LYS A 52 0.80 -8.12 -2.45
CA LYS A 52 2.04 -8.88 -2.68
C LYS A 52 1.94 -9.75 -3.94
N GLN A 53 0.82 -10.44 -4.14
CA GLN A 53 0.60 -11.23 -5.36
C GLN A 53 0.59 -10.39 -6.64
N LEU A 54 0.15 -9.14 -6.56
CA LEU A 54 0.14 -8.19 -7.67
C LEU A 54 1.44 -7.38 -7.80
N ASN A 55 2.43 -7.63 -6.94
CA ASN A 55 3.67 -6.85 -6.85
C ASN A 55 3.46 -5.33 -6.65
N LEU A 56 2.34 -4.93 -6.02
CA LEU A 56 2.05 -3.52 -5.76
C LEU A 56 2.71 -3.07 -4.45
N ARG A 57 3.49 -1.99 -4.50
CA ARG A 57 4.16 -1.40 -3.33
C ARG A 57 3.93 0.11 -3.31
N SER A 58 3.66 0.63 -2.11
CA SER A 58 3.49 2.07 -1.91
C SER A 58 4.80 2.81 -2.18
N ILE A 59 4.73 3.89 -2.94
CA ILE A 59 5.85 4.83 -3.08
C ILE A 59 6.02 5.53 -1.73
N VAL A 60 7.21 5.42 -1.16
CA VAL A 60 7.64 6.12 0.06
C VAL A 60 8.92 6.87 -0.23
N VAL A 61 8.95 8.16 0.14
CA VAL A 61 10.17 8.96 0.05
C VAL A 61 11.05 8.61 1.24
N LYS A 62 12.34 8.35 0.99
CA LYS A 62 13.31 8.14 2.07
C LYS A 62 13.37 9.40 2.94
N LYS A 63 13.21 9.25 4.25
CA LYS A 63 13.37 10.36 5.20
C LYS A 63 14.77 10.96 5.08
N TYR A 64 14.86 12.28 4.96
CA TYR A 64 16.13 13.01 4.98
C TYR A 64 16.86 12.79 6.32
N ARG A 65 18.16 12.50 6.25
CA ARG A 65 19.03 12.32 7.41
C ARG A 65 20.26 13.21 7.19
N PRO A 66 20.39 14.33 7.93
CA PRO A 66 21.55 15.20 7.78
C PRO A 66 22.82 14.46 8.21
N GLN A 67 23.87 14.60 7.42
CA GLN A 67 25.18 14.08 7.78
C GLN A 67 25.81 14.99 8.83
N ARG A 68 26.19 14.44 9.99
CA ARG A 68 26.94 15.20 11.00
C ARG A 68 28.34 15.48 10.44
N SER A 69 28.74 16.75 10.41
CA SER A 69 30.14 17.09 10.13
C SER A 69 30.97 16.80 11.37
N ASN A 70 31.96 15.91 11.28
CA ASN A 70 32.97 15.71 12.34
C ASN A 70 33.97 16.87 12.45
N LYS A 71 33.63 18.06 11.93
CA LYS A 71 34.52 19.21 12.00
C LYS A 71 34.46 19.77 13.42
N PRO A 72 35.58 19.82 14.16
CA PRO A 72 35.60 20.48 15.46
C PRO A 72 35.21 21.96 15.26
N ILE A 73 34.34 22.46 16.14
CA ILE A 73 34.02 23.87 16.21
C ILE A 73 35.24 24.52 16.88
N ILE A 74 36.00 25.30 16.10
CA ILE A 74 37.07 26.15 16.61
C ILE A 74 36.41 27.45 17.10
N ASN A 75 36.50 27.70 18.41
CA ASN A 75 36.12 28.96 19.06
C ASN A 75 37.31 29.92 19.06
#